data_AF-A0A8T2HX49-F1
#
_entry.id   AF-A0A8T2HX49-F1
#
_cell.length_a   1.000
_cell.length_b   1.000
_cell.length_c   1.000
_cell.angle_alpha   90.00
_cell.angle_beta   90.00
_cell.angle_gamma   90.00
#
_symmetry.space_group_name_H-M   'P 1'
#
loop_
_entity.id
_entity.type
_entity.pdbx_description
1 polymer ?
#
loop_
_entity_poly.entity_id
_entity_poly.type
_entity_poly.pdbx_seq_one_letter_code
_entity_poly.pdbx_strand_id
1 'polypeptide(L)'
;MAQGGASSQDGGLLAMIVDQDTATGMLLTGVGHVDLRRRSNFLVVDDKTPLVNIEDAFKDFTNRDDISVLLINQSIANTIRHLLDAYMRPVPAILEVPSKDQPYDPTQDSILARVKFMFGEG
;
A
#
# COMPACT_ATOMS: atom_id res chain seq x y z
N MET A 1 -25.18 -16.50 -23.90
CA MET A 1 -24.08 -15.56 -24.16
C MET A 1 -23.77 -14.83 -22.87
N ALA A 2 -22.61 -15.11 -22.29
CA ALA A 2 -21.81 -14.22 -21.44
C ALA A 2 -20.52 -14.99 -21.19
N GLN A 3 -19.53 -14.79 -22.07
CA GLN A 3 -18.18 -15.27 -21.83
C GLN A 3 -17.64 -14.44 -20.66
N GLY A 4 -17.53 -15.06 -19.49
CA GLY A 4 -16.68 -14.53 -18.42
C GLY A 4 -15.24 -14.69 -18.91
N GLY A 5 -14.72 -13.66 -19.57
CA GLY A 5 -13.31 -13.57 -19.88
C GLY A 5 -12.53 -13.62 -18.58
N ALA A 6 -11.87 -14.75 -18.31
CA ALA A 6 -10.75 -14.77 -17.41
C ALA A 6 -9.71 -13.84 -18.02
N SER A 7 -9.68 -12.58 -17.58
CA SER A 7 -8.53 -11.72 -17.79
C SER A 7 -7.33 -12.47 -17.22
N SER A 8 -6.33 -12.69 -18.07
CA SER A 8 -5.05 -13.30 -17.79
C SER A 8 -4.61 -13.07 -16.34
N GLN A 9 -4.42 -14.17 -15.61
CA GLN A 9 -3.86 -14.17 -14.26
C GLN A 9 -2.38 -13.76 -14.31
N ASP A 10 -2.11 -12.48 -14.55
CA ASP A 10 -0.89 -11.88 -14.02
C ASP A 10 -1.12 -11.78 -12.52
N GLY A 11 -0.50 -12.67 -11.75
CA GLY A 11 -0.64 -12.71 -10.30
C GLY A 11 -0.37 -11.32 -9.73
N GLY A 12 -1.38 -10.71 -9.10
CA GLY A 12 -1.28 -9.29 -8.78
C GLY A 12 -0.12 -8.99 -7.83
N LEU A 13 0.68 -8.02 -8.23
CA LEU A 13 1.90 -7.60 -7.58
C LEU A 13 1.60 -7.02 -6.20
N LEU A 14 2.59 -7.15 -5.32
CA LEU A 14 2.64 -6.43 -4.06
C LEU A 14 3.39 -5.12 -4.31
N ALA A 15 2.81 -3.99 -3.93
CA ALA A 15 3.49 -2.70 -3.94
C ALA A 15 3.80 -2.21 -2.53
N MET A 16 4.77 -1.30 -2.39
CA MET A 16 5.28 -0.86 -1.09
C MET A 16 5.57 0.64 -1.03
N ILE A 17 5.12 1.31 0.02
CA ILE A 17 5.57 2.66 0.39
C ILE A 17 6.12 2.59 1.81
N VAL A 18 7.43 2.40 1.92
CA VAL A 18 8.04 1.98 3.18
C VAL A 18 9.42 2.62 3.40
N ASP A 19 9.90 2.59 4.63
CA ASP A 19 11.26 3.01 4.98
C ASP A 19 12.35 2.07 4.41
N GLN A 20 13.61 2.48 4.56
CA GLN A 20 14.76 1.75 4.03
C GLN A 20 14.92 0.35 4.63
N ASP A 21 14.71 0.19 5.94
CA ASP A 21 14.89 -1.09 6.63
C ASP A 21 13.83 -2.10 6.17
N THR A 22 12.56 -1.67 6.09
CA THR A 22 11.43 -2.46 5.61
C THR A 22 11.59 -2.81 4.13
N ALA A 23 11.96 -1.82 3.30
CA ALA A 23 12.22 -2.04 1.88
C ALA A 23 13.31 -3.09 1.66
N THR A 24 14.41 -3.01 2.42
CA THR A 24 15.52 -3.95 2.31
C THR A 24 15.07 -5.38 2.59
N GLY A 25 14.33 -5.60 3.68
CA GLY A 25 13.80 -6.92 4.02
C GLY A 25 12.88 -7.47 2.94
N MET A 26 11.96 -6.65 2.44
CA MET A 26 11.00 -7.08 1.42
C MET A 26 11.67 -7.34 0.07
N LEU A 27 12.56 -6.47 -0.40
CA LEU A 27 13.25 -6.67 -1.68
C LEU A 27 14.09 -7.95 -1.70
N LEU A 28 14.68 -8.35 -0.56
CA LEU A 28 15.38 -9.64 -0.42
C LEU A 28 14.47 -10.86 -0.59
N THR A 29 13.17 -10.72 -0.30
CA THR A 29 12.18 -11.79 -0.51
C THR A 29 11.72 -11.92 -1.96
N GLY A 30 12.12 -10.99 -2.84
CA GLY A 30 11.83 -11.05 -4.27
C GLY A 30 10.52 -10.37 -4.71
N VAL A 31 9.90 -9.55 -3.85
CA VAL A 31 8.67 -8.81 -4.23
C VAL A 31 8.92 -7.62 -5.15
N GLY A 32 10.16 -7.16 -5.28
CA GLY A 32 10.51 -6.00 -6.10
C GLY A 32 10.35 -6.29 -7.59
N HIS A 33 9.60 -5.44 -8.28
CA HIS A 33 9.38 -5.49 -9.72
C HIS A 33 9.64 -4.12 -10.34
N VAL A 34 10.34 -4.11 -11.48
CA VAL A 34 10.55 -2.92 -12.31
C VAL A 34 10.10 -3.25 -13.72
N ASP A 35 9.11 -2.50 -14.21
CA ASP A 35 8.55 -2.73 -15.55
C ASP A 35 9.50 -2.24 -16.67
N LEU A 36 9.15 -2.52 -17.93
CA LEU A 36 9.92 -2.08 -19.10
C LEU A 36 10.02 -0.54 -19.23
N ARG A 37 9.13 0.20 -18.55
CA ARG A 37 9.12 1.66 -18.49
C ARG A 37 9.91 2.21 -17.30
N ARG A 38 10.62 1.33 -16.58
CA ARG A 38 11.39 1.63 -15.37
C ARG A 38 10.54 2.13 -14.19
N ARG A 39 9.27 1.74 -14.14
CA ARG A 39 8.42 2.00 -12.96
C ARG A 39 8.57 0.85 -11.98
N SER A 40 8.92 1.17 -10.74
CA SER A 40 8.96 0.22 -9.63
C SER A 40 7.55 -0.02 -9.08
N ASN A 41 7.39 -1.10 -8.33
CA ASN A 41 6.27 -1.31 -7.41
C ASN A 41 6.62 -0.90 -5.97
N PHE A 42 7.65 -0.08 -5.77
CA PHE A 42 8.03 0.38 -4.44
C PHE A 42 8.53 1.82 -4.45
N LEU A 43 8.23 2.54 -3.37
CA LEU A 43 8.82 3.81 -3.00
C LEU A 43 9.52 3.63 -1.64
N VAL A 44 10.82 3.91 -1.60
CA VAL A 44 11.57 3.99 -0.33
C VAL A 44 11.46 5.41 0.19
N VAL A 45 10.95 5.57 1.40
CA VAL A 45 10.71 6.86 2.04
C VAL A 45 11.80 7.13 3.07
N ASP A 46 12.37 8.33 3.01
CA ASP A 46 13.33 8.86 3.97
C ASP A 46 12.91 10.29 4.41
N ASP A 47 13.65 10.88 5.34
CA ASP A 47 13.40 12.24 5.86
C ASP A 47 13.47 13.34 4.78
N LYS A 48 14.02 13.03 3.60
CA LYS A 48 14.18 13.96 2.48
C LYS A 48 13.09 13.77 1.43
N THR A 49 12.27 12.73 1.55
CA THR A 49 11.22 12.39 0.60
C THR A 49 10.07 13.38 0.73
N PRO A 50 9.78 14.19 -0.30
CA PRO A 50 8.68 15.14 -0.26
C PRO A 50 7.32 14.45 -0.09
N LEU A 51 6.42 15.04 0.69
CA LEU A 51 5.06 14.52 0.89
C LEU A 51 4.32 14.29 -0.44
N VAL A 52 4.49 15.20 -1.41
CA VAL A 52 3.90 15.08 -2.75
C VAL A 52 4.30 13.77 -3.45
N ASN A 53 5.54 13.30 -3.27
CA ASN A 53 5.99 12.05 -3.88
C ASN A 53 5.30 10.83 -3.25
N ILE A 54 5.00 10.89 -1.95
CA ILE A 54 4.28 9.85 -1.22
C ILE A 54 2.82 9.80 -1.71
N GLU A 55 2.18 10.96 -1.84
CA GLU A 55 0.82 11.06 -2.38
C GLU A 55 0.72 10.56 -3.81
N ASP A 56 1.67 10.94 -4.67
CA ASP A 56 1.71 10.53 -6.07
C ASP A 56 1.97 9.03 -6.21
N ALA A 57 2.87 8.46 -5.41
CA ALA A 57 3.09 7.01 -5.38
C ALA A 57 1.85 6.25 -4.89
N PHE A 58 1.16 6.75 -3.87
CA PHE A 58 -0.10 6.16 -3.40
C PHE A 58 -1.16 6.16 -4.51
N LYS A 59 -1.33 7.29 -5.22
CA LYS A 59 -2.26 7.41 -6.35
C LYS A 59 -1.87 6.50 -7.53
N ASP A 60 -0.58 6.40 -7.87
CA ASP A 60 -0.12 5.53 -8.95
C ASP A 60 -0.34 4.06 -8.61
N PHE A 61 0.09 3.61 -7.43
CA PHE A 61 -0.03 2.21 -7.03
C PHE A 61 -1.48 1.76 -6.83
N THR A 62 -2.37 2.65 -6.38
CA THR A 62 -3.80 2.34 -6.24
C THR A 62 -4.56 2.34 -7.57
N ASN A 63 -4.02 2.95 -8.64
CA ASN A 63 -4.63 2.99 -9.97
C ASN A 63 -4.05 1.96 -10.95
N ARG A 64 -3.13 1.13 -10.49
CA ARG A 64 -2.48 0.09 -11.27
C ARG A 64 -3.25 -1.23 -11.14
N ASP A 65 -3.77 -1.70 -12.28
CA ASP A 65 -4.57 -2.93 -12.34
C ASP A 65 -3.74 -4.20 -12.05
N ASP A 66 -2.42 -4.11 -12.13
CA ASP A 66 -1.47 -5.19 -11.85
C ASP A 66 -1.08 -5.30 -10.37
N ILE A 67 -1.58 -4.43 -9.48
CA ILE A 67 -1.30 -4.45 -8.04
C ILE A 67 -2.50 -4.99 -7.25
N SER A 68 -2.29 -6.05 -6.49
CA SER A 68 -3.31 -6.65 -5.60
C SER A 68 -3.23 -6.14 -4.17
N VAL A 69 -2.03 -5.82 -3.68
CA VAL A 69 -1.79 -5.41 -2.29
C VAL A 69 -0.81 -4.24 -2.27
N LEU A 70 -1.10 -3.22 -1.48
CA LEU A 70 -0.20 -2.12 -1.17
C LEU A 70 0.16 -2.17 0.32
N LEU A 71 1.43 -2.42 0.62
CA LEU A 71 1.98 -2.28 1.96
C LEU A 71 2.44 -0.84 2.17
N ILE A 72 2.14 -0.28 3.34
CA ILE A 72 2.61 1.04 3.75
C ILE A 72 3.01 1.02 5.22
N ASN A 73 4.13 1.61 5.61
CA ASN A 73 4.40 1.75 7.05
C ASN A 73 3.34 2.67 7.68
N GLN A 74 2.82 2.31 8.86
CA GLN A 74 1.79 3.09 9.53
C GLN A 74 2.20 4.55 9.78
N SER A 75 3.49 4.79 10.08
CA SER A 75 4.05 6.14 10.23
C SER A 75 3.89 6.99 8.98
N ILE A 76 4.13 6.40 7.80
CA ILE A 76 3.97 7.06 6.50
C ILE A 76 2.49 7.22 6.17
N ALA A 77 1.67 6.20 6.43
CA ALA A 77 0.21 6.24 6.24
C ALA A 77 -0.43 7.43 6.97
N ASN A 78 0.03 7.73 8.20
CA ASN A 78 -0.45 8.88 8.97
C ASN A 78 -0.23 10.23 8.27
N THR A 79 0.82 10.36 7.44
CA THR A 79 1.11 11.61 6.71
C THR A 79 0.13 11.86 5.57
N ILE A 80 -0.46 10.80 5.01
CA ILE A 80 -1.40 10.85 3.88
C ILE A 80 -2.76 10.25 4.25
N ARG A 81 -3.13 10.27 5.54
CA ARG A 81 -4.34 9.63 6.08
C ARG A 81 -5.61 9.97 5.30
N HIS A 82 -5.73 11.23 4.87
CA HIS A 82 -6.83 11.72 4.05
C HIS A 82 -7.00 10.97 2.71
N LEU A 83 -5.92 10.47 2.09
CA LEU A 83 -5.98 9.65 0.88
C LEU A 83 -6.38 8.21 1.18
N LEU A 84 -5.91 7.64 2.29
CA LEU A 84 -6.30 6.29 2.72
C LEU A 84 -7.79 6.24 3.04
N ASP A 85 -8.29 7.20 3.81
CA ASP A 85 -9.70 7.24 4.21
C ASP A 85 -10.64 7.49 3.02
N ALA A 86 -10.17 8.22 2.00
CA ALA A 86 -10.91 8.44 0.76
C ALA A 86 -10.88 7.22 -0.19
N TYR A 87 -9.97 6.27 0.03
CA TYR A 87 -9.82 5.10 -0.82
C TYR A 87 -10.85 4.01 -0.45
N MET A 88 -11.83 3.81 -1.34
CA MET A 88 -12.96 2.90 -1.09
C MET A 88 -12.96 1.65 -1.96
N ARG A 89 -11.98 1.50 -2.87
CA ARG A 89 -11.88 0.32 -3.75
C ARG A 89 -11.36 -0.88 -2.96
N PRO A 90 -11.83 -2.10 -3.25
CA PRO A 90 -11.34 -3.30 -2.56
C PRO A 90 -9.96 -3.76 -3.04
N VAL A 91 -9.56 -3.40 -4.27
CA VAL A 91 -8.30 -3.81 -4.89
C VAL A 91 -7.59 -2.58 -5.49
N PRO A 92 -6.30 -2.36 -5.18
CA PRO A 92 -5.49 -3.12 -4.23
C PRO A 92 -5.97 -3.01 -2.77
N ALA A 93 -5.74 -4.08 -1.99
CA ALA A 93 -5.91 -4.06 -0.55
C ALA A 93 -4.76 -3.26 0.09
N ILE A 94 -5.07 -2.31 0.97
CA ILE A 94 -4.06 -1.50 1.66
C ILE A 94 -3.82 -2.11 3.04
N LEU A 95 -2.56 -2.36 3.37
CA LEU A 95 -2.15 -2.92 4.66
C LEU A 95 -1.11 -2.02 5.32
N GLU A 96 -1.44 -1.52 6.50
CA GLU A 96 -0.53 -0.77 7.36
C GLU A 96 0.37 -1.74 8.12
N VAL A 97 1.70 -1.58 8.00
CA VAL A 97 2.69 -2.42 8.69
C VAL A 97 3.54 -1.58 9.65
N PRO A 98 4.05 -2.16 10.76
CA PRO A 98 5.00 -1.46 11.61
C PRO A 98 6.29 -1.13 10.86
N SER A 99 7.06 -0.18 11.38
CA SER A 99 8.47 0.00 11.00
C SER A 99 9.38 -0.62 12.06
N LYS A 100 10.69 -0.63 11.78
CA LYS A 100 11.71 -1.12 12.72
C LYS A 100 11.68 -0.37 14.06
N ASP A 101 11.53 0.95 14.03
CA ASP A 101 11.61 1.81 15.21
C ASP A 101 10.23 2.19 15.78
N GLN A 102 9.15 2.00 15.01
CA GLN A 102 7.80 2.37 15.41
C GLN A 102 6.86 1.15 15.38
N PRO A 103 6.49 0.61 16.56
CA PRO A 103 5.50 -0.44 16.68
C PRO A 103 4.14 -0.03 16.10
N TYR A 104 3.36 -1.01 15.69
CA TYR A 104 2.00 -0.81 15.20
C TYR A 104 1.04 -0.38 16.32
N ASP A 105 0.25 0.66 16.07
CA ASP A 105 -0.83 1.16 16.92
C ASP A 105 -2.20 0.84 16.28
N PRO A 106 -2.97 -0.10 16.85
CA PRO A 106 -4.31 -0.47 16.35
C PRO A 106 -5.34 0.68 16.35
N THR A 107 -5.09 1.75 17.11
CA THR A 107 -6.02 2.90 17.20
C THR A 107 -5.91 3.84 16.01
N GLN A 108 -4.78 3.80 15.29
CA GLN A 108 -4.51 4.66 14.14
C GLN A 108 -4.81 3.96 12.80
N ASP A 109 -5.22 2.70 12.83
CA ASP A 109 -5.48 1.92 11.63
C ASP A 109 -6.91 2.14 11.10
N SER A 110 -6.99 2.55 9.83
CA SER A 110 -8.24 2.88 9.14
C SER A 110 -9.14 1.65 8.90
N ILE A 111 -8.56 0.47 8.69
CA ILE A 111 -9.30 -0.78 8.52
C ILE A 111 -9.90 -1.22 9.84
N LEU A 112 -9.14 -1.17 10.93
CA LEU A 112 -9.66 -1.47 12.27
C LEU A 112 -10.76 -0.50 12.70
N ALA A 113 -10.60 0.79 12.42
CA ALA A 113 -11.65 1.78 12.68
C ALA A 113 -12.95 1.43 11.93
N ARG A 114 -12.84 1.02 10.66
CA ARG A 114 -13.98 0.59 9.85
C ARG A 114 -14.60 -0.71 10.37
N VAL A 115 -13.79 -1.67 10.78
CA VAL A 115 -14.24 -2.93 11.39
C VAL A 115 -15.00 -2.66 12.69
N LYS A 116 -14.46 -1.85 13.61
CA LYS A 116 -15.13 -1.47 14.86
C LYS A 116 -16.46 -0.77 14.62
N PHE A 117 -16.53 0.12 13.63
CA PHE A 117 -17.79 0.75 13.23
C PHE A 117 -18.80 -0.27 12.70
N MET A 118 -18.37 -1.24 11.89
CA MET A 118 -19.23 -2.31 11.38
C MET A 118 -19.73 -3.26 12.47
N PHE A 119 -18.97 -3.45 13.56
CA PHE A 119 -19.33 -4.29 14.70
C PHE A 119 -20.01 -3.53 15.85
N GLY A 120 -20.22 -2.21 15.74
CA GLY A 120 -20.96 -1.40 16.73
C GLY A 120 -20.16 -1.03 17.98
N GLU A 121 -18.83 -1.08 17.93
CA GLU A 121 -17.93 -0.74 19.06
C GLU A 121 -17.34 0.68 18.93
N GLY A 122 -18.20 1.67 18.67
CA GLY A 122 -17.85 3.09 18.52
C GLY A 122 -18.25 3.95 19.72
#